data_AF-A0A6N7X1P1-F1
#
_entry.id   AF-A0A6N7X1P1-F1
#
_cell.length_a   1.000
_cell.length_b   1.000
_cell.length_c   1.000
_cell.angle_alpha   90.00
_cell.angle_beta   90.00
_cell.angle_gamma   90.00
#
_symmetry.space_group_name_H-M   'P 1'
#
loop_
_entity.id
_entity.type
_entity.pdbx_description
1 polymer ?
#
loop_
_entity_poly.entity_id
_entity_poly.type
_entity_poly.pdbx_seq_one_letter_code
_entity_poly.pdbx_strand_id
1 'polypeptide(L)'
;MDMEIANSVFGFLKQCTQTEESKILFILMIIAFVMIVDFITGTIAAVVNPDIEFKSKAGINGILRKIGSMLALIIFIPISVVIPNGAGTALVYTLYIGYLMLELRSIVENLNKSGTDIKIFANILDKWGGK
;
A
#
# COMPACT_ATOMS: atom_id res chain seq x y z
N MET A 1 1.72 -12.22 30.26
CA MET A 1 0.82 -12.01 29.11
C MET A 1 1.53 -11.29 27.96
N ASP A 2 2.41 -10.32 28.23
CA ASP A 2 3.06 -9.53 27.16
C ASP A 2 4.11 -10.30 26.33
N MET A 3 4.90 -11.19 26.94
CA MET A 3 5.99 -11.89 26.26
C MET A 3 5.49 -13.01 25.32
N GLU A 4 4.36 -13.63 25.65
CA GLU A 4 3.73 -14.68 24.85
C GLU A 4 3.08 -14.12 23.58
N ILE A 5 2.43 -12.95 23.70
CA ILE A 5 1.88 -12.21 22.56
C ILE A 5 3.02 -11.75 21.64
N ALA A 6 4.09 -11.17 22.20
CA ALA A 6 5.25 -10.74 21.41
C ALA A 6 5.86 -11.92 20.64
N ASN A 7 6.12 -13.04 21.31
CA ASN A 7 6.65 -14.25 20.67
C ASN A 7 5.72 -14.80 19.57
N SER A 8 4.41 -14.76 19.78
CA SER A 8 3.43 -15.19 18.76
C SER A 8 3.44 -14.28 17.54
N VAL A 9 3.48 -12.96 17.74
CA VAL A 9 3.54 -11.97 16.65
C VAL A 9 4.83 -12.12 15.85
N PHE A 10 5.98 -12.17 16.51
CA PHE A 10 7.27 -12.37 15.83
C PHE A 10 7.35 -13.74 15.15
N GLY A 11 6.76 -14.78 15.74
CA GLY A 11 6.63 -16.10 15.14
C GLY A 11 5.86 -16.07 13.82
N PHE A 12 4.71 -15.38 13.80
CA PHE A 12 3.92 -15.18 12.58
C PHE A 12 4.70 -14.40 11.51
N LEU A 13 5.31 -13.26 11.86
CA LEU A 13 6.11 -12.47 10.92
C LEU A 13 7.27 -13.27 10.33
N LYS A 14 7.90 -14.12 11.15
CA LYS A 14 8.95 -15.02 10.68
C LYS A 14 8.41 -16.03 9.69
N GLN A 15 7.23 -16.63 9.93
CA GLN A 15 6.59 -17.54 8.99
C GLN A 15 6.25 -16.86 7.65
N CYS A 16 5.75 -15.62 7.67
CA CYS A 16 5.48 -14.85 6.46
C CYS A 16 6.73 -14.51 5.62
N THR A 17 7.93 -14.74 6.14
CA THR A 17 9.20 -14.37 5.49
C THR A 17 10.10 -15.58 5.21
N GLN A 18 9.61 -16.81 5.43
CA GLN A 18 10.39 -18.06 5.28
C GLN A 18 10.76 -18.40 3.84
N THR A 19 9.85 -18.19 2.89
CA THR A 19 10.05 -18.48 1.46
C THR A 19 9.84 -17.23 0.60
N GLU A 20 10.34 -17.22 -0.63
CA GLU A 20 10.14 -16.09 -1.55
C GLU A 20 8.65 -15.87 -1.88
N GLU A 21 7.88 -16.94 -2.05
CA GLU A 21 6.45 -16.88 -2.28
C GLU A 21 5.72 -16.29 -1.07
N SER A 22 6.11 -16.70 0.15
CA SER A 22 5.54 -16.16 1.39
C SER A 22 5.82 -14.66 1.52
N LYS A 23 7.02 -14.20 1.14
CA LYS A 23 7.38 -12.76 1.13
C LYS A 23 6.55 -11.98 0.13
N ILE A 24 6.36 -12.50 -1.09
CA ILE A 24 5.50 -11.88 -2.10
C ILE A 24 4.08 -11.70 -1.56
N LEU A 25 3.49 -12.75 -0.97
CA LEU A 25 2.15 -12.68 -0.38
C LEU A 25 2.10 -11.72 0.81
N PHE A 26 3.15 -11.67 1.63
CA PHE A 26 3.25 -10.75 2.75
C PHE A 26 3.30 -9.29 2.30
N ILE A 27 4.06 -8.96 1.25
CA ILE A 27 4.08 -7.61 0.68
C ILE A 27 2.71 -7.26 0.08
N LEU A 28 2.04 -8.22 -0.59
CA LEU A 28 0.69 -8.00 -1.12
C LEU A 28 -0.32 -7.69 0.00
N MET A 29 -0.21 -8.38 1.15
CA MET A 29 -1.00 -8.08 2.35
C MET A 29 -0.73 -6.66 2.86
N ILE A 30 0.53 -6.23 2.90
CA ILE A 30 0.89 -4.85 3.29
C ILE A 30 0.30 -3.84 2.31
N ILE A 31 0.39 -4.07 1.01
CA ILE A 31 -0.21 -3.20 -0.01
C ILE A 31 -1.72 -3.07 0.21
N ALA A 32 -2.41 -4.18 0.42
CA ALA A 32 -3.86 -4.17 0.69
C ALA A 32 -4.19 -3.36 1.97
N PHE A 33 -3.38 -3.51 3.02
CA PHE A 33 -3.54 -2.72 4.23
C PHE A 33 -3.34 -1.22 3.98
N VAL A 34 -2.28 -0.83 3.25
CA VAL A 34 -2.03 0.56 2.89
C VAL A 34 -3.17 1.12 2.01
N MET A 35 -3.72 0.33 1.09
CA MET A 35 -4.89 0.74 0.30
C MET A 35 -6.12 1.06 1.15
N ILE A 36 -6.35 0.30 2.24
CA ILE A 36 -7.44 0.55 3.19
C ILE A 36 -7.20 1.87 3.92
N VAL A 37 -5.98 2.10 4.39
CA VAL A 37 -5.59 3.36 5.03
C VAL A 37 -5.77 4.55 4.08
N ASP A 38 -5.36 4.41 2.82
CA ASP A 38 -5.58 5.43 1.79
C ASP A 38 -7.06 5.73 1.57
N PHE A 39 -7.91 4.71 1.52
CA PHE A 39 -9.36 4.91 1.37
C PHE A 39 -9.96 5.66 2.59
N ILE A 40 -9.55 5.29 3.80
CA ILE A 40 -9.99 5.96 5.03
C ILE A 40 -9.55 7.42 5.03
N THR A 41 -8.26 7.68 4.75
CA THR A 41 -7.72 9.04 4.72
C THR A 41 -8.36 9.90 3.64
N GLY A 42 -8.62 9.34 2.44
CA GLY A 42 -9.35 10.03 1.38
C GLY A 42 -10.79 10.37 1.76
N THR A 43 -11.45 9.48 2.49
CA THR A 43 -12.80 9.74 3.02
C THR A 43 -12.78 10.87 4.05
N ILE A 44 -11.83 10.85 4.99
CA ILE A 44 -11.67 11.92 5.99
C ILE A 44 -11.38 13.26 5.30
N ALA A 45 -10.48 13.28 4.31
CA ALA A 45 -10.14 14.49 3.57
C ALA A 45 -11.37 15.12 2.90
N ALA A 46 -12.24 14.31 2.29
CA ALA A 46 -13.44 14.80 1.64
C ALA A 46 -14.53 15.27 2.61
N VAL A 47 -14.55 14.74 3.84
CA VAL A 47 -15.48 15.18 4.89
C VAL A 47 -15.02 16.48 5.54
N VAL A 48 -13.71 16.63 5.76
CA VAL A 48 -13.13 17.79 6.47
C VAL A 48 -12.95 18.99 5.54
N ASN A 49 -12.65 18.76 4.27
CA ASN A 49 -12.38 19.83 3.32
C ASN A 49 -13.67 20.24 2.57
N PRO A 50 -14.21 21.45 2.82
CA PRO A 50 -15.46 21.91 2.19
C PRO A 50 -15.33 22.13 0.68
N ASP A 51 -14.11 22.25 0.15
CA ASP A 51 -13.85 22.40 -1.28
C ASP A 51 -13.92 21.05 -2.04
N ILE A 52 -13.96 19.94 -1.31
CA ILE A 52 -14.09 18.59 -1.87
C ILE A 52 -15.54 18.15 -1.80
N GLU A 53 -16.25 18.26 -2.92
CA GLU A 53 -17.61 17.75 -3.02
C GLU A 53 -17.60 16.21 -2.97
N PHE A 54 -18.02 15.61 -1.85
CA PHE A 54 -18.08 14.15 -1.71
C PHE A 54 -19.17 13.56 -2.61
N LYS A 55 -18.81 13.28 -3.86
CA LYS A 55 -19.68 12.57 -4.81
C LYS A 55 -19.49 11.08 -4.63
N SER A 56 -20.58 10.36 -4.34
CA SER A 56 -20.60 8.88 -4.23
C SER A 56 -19.90 8.17 -5.41
N LYS A 57 -20.02 8.71 -6.64
CA LYS A 57 -19.32 8.20 -7.83
C LYS A 57 -17.79 8.25 -7.72
N ALA A 58 -17.22 9.28 -7.08
CA ALA A 58 -15.78 9.39 -6.89
C ALA A 58 -15.26 8.34 -5.90
N GLY A 59 -16.00 8.09 -4.81
CA GLY A 59 -15.68 7.04 -3.84
C GLY A 59 -15.68 5.65 -4.46
N ILE A 60 -16.72 5.31 -5.22
CA ILE A 60 -16.83 4.01 -5.93
C ILE A 60 -15.70 3.84 -6.95
N ASN A 61 -15.38 4.88 -7.73
CA ASN A 61 -14.26 4.84 -8.68
C ASN A 61 -12.92 4.61 -7.97
N GLY A 62 -12.72 5.19 -6.79
CA GLY A 62 -11.53 4.93 -5.96
C GLY A 62 -11.41 3.46 -5.55
N ILE A 63 -12.51 2.85 -5.12
CA ILE A 63 -12.55 1.42 -4.76
C ILE A 63 -12.29 0.54 -6.00
N LEU A 64 -12.94 0.81 -7.11
CA LEU A 64 -12.74 0.04 -8.36
C LEU A 64 -11.29 0.11 -8.85
N ARG A 65 -10.64 1.27 -8.74
CA ARG A 65 -9.21 1.43 -9.06
C ARG A 65 -8.33 0.55 -8.18
N LYS A 66 -8.61 0.48 -6.87
CA LYS A 66 -7.87 -0.36 -5.91
C LYS A 66 -8.07 -1.84 -6.20
N ILE A 67 -9.32 -2.27 -6.44
CA ILE A 67 -9.62 -3.66 -6.82
C ILE A 67 -8.90 -4.03 -8.12
N GLY A 68 -8.97 -3.19 -9.16
CA GLY A 68 -8.27 -3.42 -10.42
C GLY A 68 -6.76 -3.55 -10.23
N SER A 69 -6.18 -2.72 -9.36
CA SER A 69 -4.76 -2.79 -9.04
C SER A 69 -4.39 -4.07 -8.29
N MET A 70 -5.20 -4.49 -7.32
CA MET A 70 -5.00 -5.78 -6.63
C MET A 70 -5.05 -6.96 -7.59
N LEU A 71 -6.03 -6.98 -8.50
CA LEU A 71 -6.13 -8.03 -9.53
C LEU A 71 -4.88 -8.06 -10.41
N ALA A 72 -4.39 -6.88 -10.83
CA ALA A 72 -3.16 -6.78 -11.61
C ALA A 72 -1.96 -7.37 -10.84
N LEU A 73 -1.77 -6.99 -9.57
CA LEU A 73 -0.67 -7.49 -8.74
C LEU A 73 -0.74 -9.03 -8.54
N ILE A 74 -1.93 -9.57 -8.29
CA ILE A 74 -2.14 -11.02 -8.12
C ILE A 74 -1.75 -11.80 -9.38
N ILE A 75 -2.01 -11.27 -10.57
CA ILE A 75 -1.64 -11.91 -11.85
C ILE A 75 -0.12 -12.06 -11.99
N PHE A 76 0.68 -11.20 -11.35
CA PHE A 76 2.14 -11.31 -11.37
C PHE A 76 2.70 -12.37 -10.42
N ILE A 77 1.92 -12.91 -9.48
CA ILE A 77 2.37 -14.00 -8.60
C ILE A 77 2.78 -15.25 -9.39
N PRO A 78 1.95 -15.84 -10.28
CA PRO A 78 2.40 -16.99 -11.07
C PRO A 78 3.58 -16.65 -11.99
N ILE A 79 3.67 -15.41 -12.48
CA ILE A 79 4.81 -14.94 -13.29
C ILE A 79 6.12 -15.00 -12.50
N SER A 80 6.07 -14.77 -11.18
CA SER A 80 7.26 -14.88 -10.32
C SER A 80 7.89 -16.27 -10.32
N VAL A 81 7.09 -17.32 -10.53
CA VAL A 81 7.51 -18.73 -10.51
C VAL A 81 7.91 -19.21 -11.90
N VAL A 82 7.25 -18.72 -12.95
CA VAL A 82 7.47 -19.17 -14.34
C VAL A 82 8.78 -18.62 -14.92
N ILE A 83 9.14 -17.38 -14.57
CA ILE A 83 10.35 -16.76 -15.12
C ILE A 83 11.59 -17.26 -14.34
N PRO A 84 12.57 -17.89 -15.02
CA PRO A 84 13.70 -18.53 -14.37
C PRO A 84 14.72 -17.52 -13.81
N ASN A 85 15.71 -18.05 -13.09
CA ASN A 85 16.87 -17.29 -12.56
C ASN A 85 16.50 -16.13 -11.62
N GLY A 86 15.33 -16.21 -10.96
CA GLY A 86 14.86 -15.19 -10.01
C GLY A 86 14.39 -13.88 -10.66
N ALA A 87 14.41 -13.78 -11.99
CA ALA A 87 13.97 -12.57 -12.69
C ALA A 87 12.46 -12.31 -12.50
N GLY A 88 11.65 -13.37 -12.38
CA GLY A 88 10.23 -13.26 -12.04
C GLY A 88 10.02 -12.62 -10.67
N THR A 89 10.70 -13.13 -9.65
CA THR A 89 10.67 -12.58 -8.28
C THR A 89 11.11 -11.11 -8.25
N ALA A 90 12.21 -10.77 -8.95
CA ALA A 90 12.71 -9.39 -9.03
C ALA A 90 11.70 -8.43 -9.69
N LEU A 91 11.03 -8.88 -10.76
CA LEU A 91 9.96 -8.13 -11.40
C LEU A 91 8.81 -7.86 -10.43
N VAL A 92 8.34 -8.89 -9.69
CA VAL A 92 7.26 -8.75 -8.72
C VAL A 92 7.63 -7.78 -7.60
N TYR A 93 8.82 -7.90 -7.01
CA TYR A 93 9.27 -6.96 -5.98
C TYR A 93 9.35 -5.52 -6.49
N THR A 94 9.84 -5.31 -7.71
CA THR A 94 9.90 -3.99 -8.31
C THR A 94 8.50 -3.38 -8.47
N LEU A 95 7.56 -4.15 -9.03
CA LEU A 95 6.17 -3.73 -9.20
C LEU A 95 5.49 -3.43 -7.87
N TYR A 96 5.68 -4.30 -6.88
CA TYR A 96 5.04 -4.19 -5.57
C TYR A 96 5.57 -2.99 -4.78
N ILE A 97 6.88 -2.75 -4.78
CA ILE A 97 7.49 -1.57 -4.16
C ILE A 97 7.01 -0.30 -4.86
N GLY A 98 7.01 -0.28 -6.19
CA GLY A 98 6.49 0.85 -6.96
C GLY A 98 5.03 1.16 -6.62
N TYR A 99 4.19 0.12 -6.53
CA TYR A 99 2.79 0.27 -6.16
C TYR A 99 2.61 0.77 -4.72
N LEU A 100 3.39 0.24 -3.77
CA LEU A 100 3.37 0.70 -2.39
C LEU A 100 3.70 2.19 -2.29
N MET A 101 4.69 2.67 -3.05
CA MET A 101 5.03 4.10 -3.10
C MET A 101 3.90 4.96 -3.65
N LEU A 102 3.14 4.49 -4.64
CA LEU A 102 1.97 5.19 -5.18
C LEU A 102 0.86 5.33 -4.13
N GLU A 103 0.58 4.28 -3.36
CA GLU A 103 -0.43 4.32 -2.29
C GLU A 103 0.01 5.20 -1.11
N LEU A 104 1.28 5.11 -0.70
CA LEU A 104 1.84 5.99 0.34
C LEU A 104 1.75 7.47 -0.07
N ARG A 105 2.05 7.78 -1.32
CA ARG A 105 1.88 9.15 -1.86
C ARG A 105 0.42 9.59 -1.80
N SER A 106 -0.52 8.73 -2.19
CA SER A 106 -1.96 9.01 -2.13
C SER A 106 -2.42 9.32 -0.69
N ILE A 107 -1.95 8.56 0.31
CA ILE A 107 -2.24 8.81 1.74
C ILE A 107 -1.78 10.21 2.14
N VAL A 108 -0.54 10.58 1.80
CA VAL A 108 -0.01 11.89 2.20
C VAL A 108 -0.74 13.02 1.47
N GLU A 109 -1.12 12.84 0.21
CA GLU A 109 -1.97 13.78 -0.51
C GLU A 109 -3.35 13.95 0.17
N ASN A 110 -3.93 12.87 0.71
CA ASN A 110 -5.19 12.93 1.46
C ASN A 110 -5.03 13.64 2.81
N LEU A 111 -3.98 13.33 3.57
CA LEU A 111 -3.68 13.99 4.85
C LEU A 111 -3.41 15.50 4.69
N ASN A 112 -2.76 15.89 3.60
CA ASN A 112 -2.60 17.30 3.20
C ASN A 112 -3.96 17.99 3.04
N LYS A 113 -4.88 17.35 2.31
CA LYS A 113 -6.21 17.89 2.02
C LYS A 113 -7.09 17.98 3.27
N SER A 114 -6.87 17.13 4.28
CA SER A 114 -7.58 17.20 5.56
C SER A 114 -7.04 18.27 6.52
N GLY A 115 -6.02 19.04 6.14
CA GLY A 115 -5.44 20.09 6.98
C GLY A 115 -4.55 19.57 8.12
N THR A 116 -4.13 18.31 8.06
CA THR A 116 -3.18 17.73 9.01
C THR A 116 -1.78 18.32 8.76
N ASP A 117 -1.09 18.79 9.81
CA ASP A 117 0.30 19.26 9.66
C ASP A 117 1.22 18.07 9.36
N ILE A 118 1.47 17.84 8.07
CA ILE A 118 2.30 16.76 7.57
C ILE A 118 3.74 17.18 7.29
N LYS A 119 4.27 18.27 7.88
CA LYS A 119 5.66 18.72 7.64
C LYS A 119 6.71 17.61 7.75
N ILE A 120 6.49 16.61 8.61
CA ILE A 120 7.36 15.45 8.78
C ILE A 120 7.31 14.50 7.56
N PHE A 121 6.15 14.32 6.94
CA PHE A 121 5.97 13.47 5.75
C PHE A 121 6.24 14.22 4.43
N ALA A 122 5.95 15.52 4.38
CA ALA A 122 6.22 16.38 3.22
C ALA A 122 7.72 16.41 2.87
N ASN A 123 8.60 16.51 3.89
CA ASN A 123 10.05 16.47 3.71
C ASN A 123 10.55 15.14 3.11
N ILE A 124 9.83 14.04 3.33
CA ILE A 124 10.16 12.72 2.74
C ILE A 124 9.66 12.67 1.29
N LEU A 125 8.50 13.24 0.97
CA LEU A 125 8.03 13.29 -0.41
C LEU A 125 8.84 14.24 -1.29
N ASP A 126 9.18 15.44 -0.80
CA ASP A 126 9.92 16.44 -1.59
C ASP A 126 11.34 15.96 -1.92
N LYS A 127 12.00 15.24 -1.01
CA LYS A 127 13.31 14.63 -1.26
C LYS A 127 13.30 13.53 -2.32
N TRP A 128 12.15 12.92 -2.59
CA TRP A 128 12.02 11.77 -3.48
C TRP A 128 11.26 12.09 -4.78
N GLY A 129 10.55 13.23 -4.81
CA GLY A 129 9.75 13.69 -5.94
C GLY A 129 10.52 14.49 -6.99
N GLY A 130 11.81 14.78 -6.78
CA GLY A 130 12.64 15.50 -7.75
C GLY A 130 12.04 16.84 -8.18
N LYS A 131 12.13 17.84 -7.31
CA LYS A 131 12.11 19.24 -7.72
C LYS A 131 13.43 19.87 -7.33
#